data_AF-A0A963URH1-F1
#
_entry.id   AF-A0A963URH1-F1
#
_cell.length_a   1.000
_cell.length_b   1.000
_cell.length_c   1.000
_cell.angle_alpha   90.00
_cell.angle_beta   90.00
_cell.angle_gamma   90.00
#
_symmetry.space_group_name_H-M   'P 1'
#
loop_
_entity.id
_entity.type
_entity.pdbx_description
1 polymer ?
#
loop_
_entity_poly.entity_id
_entity_poly.type
_entity_poly.pdbx_seq_one_letter_code
_entity_poly.pdbx_strand_id
1 'polypeptide(L)'
;MLGDMSENTEKSSYDVPIGSSSNEDNERDRPDGEALSLPTFVVAGSGNLDRLVDTARDYARAAASDNTLKAYAKDWAHFARWCRMKGAEPLPPSPEMIGLYLADLASGSGPSPALSVSSIDRRLSGLAWNYAQRGFSLDRKNRHIATVLAGIKRRHARPPVQKEAILAEDILAMVATIPFDLRGLRDRAILLLGYAGGLRRSEIVSLDVHKDDTPDSGGWIEIFDKGALLTLNAKTGWREVEIGRGS
;
A
#
# COMPACT_ATOMS: atom_id res chain seq x y z
N MET A 1 -27.65 65.99 -41.14
CA MET A 1 -27.09 65.92 -39.77
C MET A 1 -28.07 65.09 -38.96
N LEU A 2 -27.96 63.76 -39.07
CA LEU A 2 -27.31 62.86 -38.09
C LEU A 2 -28.15 62.66 -36.80
N GLY A 3 -29.17 61.82 -36.98
CA GLY A 3 -29.56 60.65 -36.19
C GLY A 3 -29.03 60.43 -34.77
N ASP A 4 -30.00 60.34 -33.88
CA ASP A 4 -30.44 59.14 -33.14
C ASP A 4 -29.78 58.72 -31.81
N MET A 5 -30.68 58.22 -30.97
CA MET A 5 -30.67 57.89 -29.55
C MET A 5 -29.83 56.64 -29.20
N SER A 6 -29.27 56.60 -27.99
CA SER A 6 -29.48 55.49 -27.02
C SER A 6 -28.58 55.59 -25.75
N GLU A 7 -29.26 55.85 -24.63
CA GLU A 7 -29.17 55.34 -23.25
C GLU A 7 -27.90 54.69 -22.62
N ASN A 8 -27.68 55.11 -21.36
CA ASN A 8 -27.29 54.39 -20.12
C ASN A 8 -25.98 53.57 -20.10
N THR A 9 -25.11 53.70 -19.09
CA THR A 9 -25.39 53.32 -17.69
C THR A 9 -24.29 53.85 -16.74
N GLU A 10 -24.69 54.17 -15.52
CA GLU A 10 -23.92 54.72 -14.40
C GLU A 10 -22.65 53.94 -14.03
N LYS A 11 -21.56 54.68 -13.81
CA LYS A 11 -20.35 54.22 -13.11
C LYS A 11 -20.53 54.47 -11.61
N SER A 12 -20.53 53.43 -10.78
CA SER A 12 -20.30 53.57 -9.35
C SER A 12 -18.94 52.97 -8.97
N SER A 13 -18.15 53.84 -8.34
CA SER A 13 -16.84 53.64 -7.73
C SER A 13 -16.91 52.68 -6.55
N TYR A 14 -15.93 51.78 -6.40
CA TYR A 14 -15.56 51.21 -5.10
C TYR A 14 -14.05 51.00 -5.02
N ASP A 15 -13.49 51.61 -3.98
CA ASP A 15 -12.10 51.55 -3.54
C ASP A 15 -11.69 50.15 -3.05
N VAL A 16 -10.40 49.88 -3.24
CA VAL A 16 -9.64 48.74 -2.70
C VAL A 16 -9.16 49.07 -1.28
N PRO A 17 -9.01 48.06 -0.40
CA PRO A 17 -7.74 47.97 0.30
C PRO A 17 -7.09 46.58 0.23
N ILE A 18 -5.76 46.63 0.17
CA ILE A 18 -4.78 45.55 0.08
C ILE A 18 -4.46 44.99 1.48
N GLY A 19 -4.21 43.68 1.55
CA GLY A 19 -3.50 42.98 2.64
C GLY A 19 -4.38 41.93 3.33
N SER A 20 -4.01 40.66 3.52
CA SER A 20 -2.69 40.05 3.68
C SER A 20 -2.70 38.57 3.33
N SER A 21 -1.53 38.09 2.88
CA SER A 21 -1.12 36.70 2.71
C SER A 21 -1.53 35.76 3.85
N SER A 22 -2.07 34.59 3.49
CA SER A 22 -1.81 33.33 4.18
C SER A 22 -2.06 32.15 3.22
N ASN A 23 -0.97 31.50 2.83
CA ASN A 23 -0.96 30.20 2.18
C ASN A 23 -1.60 29.17 3.13
N GLU A 24 -2.66 28.50 2.69
CA GLU A 24 -3.05 27.20 3.24
C GLU A 24 -3.37 26.25 2.08
N ASP A 25 -2.31 25.72 1.48
CA ASP A 25 -2.33 24.43 0.82
C ASP A 25 -2.60 23.36 1.88
N ASN A 26 -3.86 22.93 2.04
CA ASN A 26 -4.15 21.68 2.72
C ASN A 26 -5.51 21.09 2.31
N GLU A 27 -5.74 20.92 1.01
CA GLU A 27 -6.74 19.94 0.55
C GLU A 27 -6.20 18.53 0.83
N ARG A 28 -6.54 18.03 2.02
CA ARG A 28 -6.48 16.60 2.32
C ARG A 28 -7.44 15.90 1.38
N ASP A 29 -6.89 15.41 0.27
CA ASP A 29 -7.51 14.43 -0.62
C ASP A 29 -7.85 13.17 0.21
N ARG A 30 -9.06 13.16 0.77
CA ARG A 30 -9.63 11.98 1.44
C ARG A 30 -9.98 11.01 0.33
N PRO A 31 -9.49 9.76 0.36
CA PRO A 31 -9.93 8.77 -0.61
C PRO A 31 -11.36 8.37 -0.21
N ASP A 32 -12.36 9.08 -0.75
CA ASP A 32 -13.75 8.61 -0.82
C ASP A 32 -13.81 7.47 -1.84
N GLY A 33 -13.18 6.35 -1.50
CA GLY A 33 -13.52 5.05 -2.08
C GLY A 33 -14.72 4.54 -1.30
N GLU A 34 -15.88 4.47 -1.95
CA GLU A 34 -17.13 3.95 -1.38
C GLU A 34 -16.87 2.65 -0.61
N ALA A 35 -16.85 2.78 0.71
CA ALA A 35 -16.82 1.66 1.63
C ALA A 35 -18.13 0.89 1.45
N LEU A 36 -18.05 -0.43 1.23
CA LEU A 36 -19.14 -1.42 1.25
C LEU A 36 -20.55 -0.80 1.22
N SER A 37 -21.17 -0.76 0.05
CA SER A 37 -22.54 -0.28 -0.10
C SER A 37 -23.50 -1.06 0.81
N LEU A 38 -24.14 -0.33 1.71
CA LEU A 38 -25.09 -0.90 2.68
C LEU A 38 -26.42 -1.22 1.98
N PRO A 39 -27.18 -2.21 2.48
CA PRO A 39 -28.52 -2.47 1.96
C PRO A 39 -29.42 -1.24 2.12
N THR A 40 -30.08 -0.83 1.04
CA THR A 40 -30.92 0.40 0.96
C THR A 40 -32.19 0.35 1.82
N PHE A 41 -32.52 -0.80 2.41
CA PHE A 41 -33.75 -0.99 3.19
C PHE A 41 -33.62 -0.72 4.70
N VAL A 42 -32.43 -0.29 5.17
CA VAL A 42 -32.24 -0.09 6.61
C VAL A 42 -32.48 1.36 7.00
N VAL A 43 -33.66 1.61 7.61
CA VAL A 43 -34.02 2.90 8.19
C VAL A 43 -33.03 3.23 9.31
N ALA A 44 -32.27 4.31 9.15
CA ALA A 44 -31.36 4.84 10.15
C ALA A 44 -32.13 5.14 11.44
N GLY A 45 -31.73 4.55 12.56
CA GLY A 45 -32.43 4.80 13.83
C GLY A 45 -32.05 3.97 15.05
N SER A 46 -31.14 2.99 14.97
CA SER A 46 -30.64 2.32 16.18
C SER A 46 -29.12 2.37 16.23
N GLY A 47 -28.56 2.93 17.30
CA GLY A 47 -27.10 2.97 17.51
C GLY A 47 -26.44 1.59 17.57
N ASN A 48 -27.23 0.51 17.60
CA ASN A 48 -26.76 -0.87 17.40
C ASN A 48 -26.39 -1.14 15.94
N LEU A 49 -27.21 -0.68 14.99
CA LEU A 49 -26.91 -0.82 13.56
C LEU A 49 -25.67 -0.01 13.16
N ASP A 50 -25.54 1.23 13.65
CA ASP A 50 -24.37 2.06 13.34
C ASP A 50 -23.08 1.38 13.84
N ARG A 51 -23.12 0.78 15.04
CA ARG A 51 -22.01 -0.04 15.55
C ARG A 51 -21.72 -1.27 14.69
N LEU A 52 -22.75 -1.94 14.16
CA LEU A 52 -22.57 -3.07 13.23
C LEU A 52 -21.95 -2.62 11.90
N VAL A 53 -22.35 -1.45 11.39
CA VAL A 53 -21.77 -0.85 10.18
C VAL A 53 -20.29 -0.53 10.39
N ASP A 54 -19.95 0.10 11.51
CA ASP A 54 -18.55 0.42 11.83
C ASP A 54 -17.73 -0.85 12.03
N THR A 55 -18.28 -1.85 12.73
CA THR A 55 -17.64 -3.17 12.88
C THR A 55 -17.41 -3.86 11.52
N ALA A 56 -18.39 -3.80 10.61
CA ALA A 56 -18.26 -4.37 9.27
C ALA A 56 -17.19 -3.64 8.44
N ARG A 57 -17.08 -2.31 8.57
CA ARG A 57 -16.01 -1.51 7.95
C ARG A 57 -14.65 -1.87 8.51
N ASP A 58 -14.54 -2.08 9.82
CA ASP A 58 -13.28 -2.47 10.46
C ASP A 58 -12.83 -3.86 10.00
N TYR A 59 -13.73 -4.83 9.89
CA TYR A 59 -13.42 -6.13 9.29
C TYR A 59 -13.01 -6.02 7.81
N ALA A 60 -13.68 -5.15 7.05
CA ALA A 60 -13.33 -4.92 5.65
C ALA A 60 -11.95 -4.29 5.48
N ARG A 61 -11.58 -3.36 6.37
CA ARG A 61 -10.23 -2.78 6.43
C ARG A 61 -9.19 -3.84 6.83
N ALA A 62 -9.49 -4.66 7.82
CA ALA A 62 -8.62 -5.74 8.29
C ALA A 62 -8.38 -6.83 7.23
N ALA A 63 -9.22 -6.94 6.20
CA ALA A 63 -9.08 -7.92 5.12
C ALA A 63 -7.81 -7.73 4.27
N ALA A 64 -7.23 -6.51 4.25
CA ALA A 64 -5.98 -6.22 3.55
C ALA A 64 -5.01 -5.47 4.46
N SER A 65 -3.73 -5.84 4.45
CA SER A 65 -2.72 -5.12 5.24
C SER A 65 -2.62 -3.66 4.79
N ASP A 66 -2.33 -2.74 5.73
CA ASP A 66 -2.11 -1.32 5.44
C ASP A 66 -1.07 -1.09 4.35
N ASN A 67 -0.02 -1.91 4.32
CA ASN A 67 1.01 -1.86 3.30
C ASN A 67 0.44 -2.21 1.91
N THR A 68 -0.48 -3.18 1.84
CA THR A 68 -1.20 -3.53 0.61
C THR A 68 -2.08 -2.36 0.15
N LEU A 69 -2.84 -1.75 1.07
CA LEU A 69 -3.71 -0.61 0.75
C LEU A 69 -2.90 0.60 0.25
N LYS A 70 -1.80 0.94 0.93
CA LYS A 70 -0.86 1.99 0.50
C LYS A 70 -0.26 1.69 -0.86
N ALA A 71 0.11 0.44 -1.13
CA ALA A 71 0.64 0.03 -2.43
C ALA A 71 -0.42 0.16 -3.53
N TYR A 72 -1.66 -0.27 -3.28
CA TYR A 72 -2.76 -0.16 -4.25
C TYR A 72 -3.15 1.29 -4.52
N ALA A 73 -3.14 2.17 -3.51
CA ALA A 73 -3.36 3.60 -3.70
C ALA A 73 -2.26 4.22 -4.60
N LYS A 74 -0.99 3.88 -4.37
CA LYS A 74 0.13 4.32 -5.22
C LYS A 74 0.02 3.79 -6.66
N ASP A 75 -0.43 2.55 -6.82
CA ASP A 75 -0.62 1.95 -8.14
C ASP A 75 -1.73 2.68 -8.91
N TRP A 76 -2.84 3.01 -8.25
CA TRP A 76 -3.92 3.81 -8.85
C TRP A 76 -3.49 5.22 -9.21
N ALA A 77 -2.83 5.93 -8.29
CA ALA A 77 -2.31 7.27 -8.55
C ALA A 77 -1.37 7.30 -9.76
N HIS A 78 -0.53 6.27 -9.90
CA HIS A 78 0.33 6.12 -11.07
C HIS A 78 -0.48 5.92 -12.35
N PHE A 79 -1.46 5.03 -12.36
CA PHE A 79 -2.29 4.77 -13.54
C PHE A 79 -3.11 5.98 -13.94
N ALA A 80 -3.80 6.64 -13.00
CA ALA A 80 -4.56 7.85 -13.27
C ALA A 80 -3.69 8.97 -13.85
N ARG A 81 -2.47 9.16 -13.31
CA ARG A 81 -1.50 10.10 -13.89
C ARG A 81 -1.08 9.70 -15.30
N TRP A 82 -0.85 8.40 -15.54
CA TRP A 82 -0.51 7.88 -16.87
C TRP A 82 -1.62 8.14 -17.88
N CYS A 83 -2.89 7.88 -17.51
CA CYS A 83 -4.06 8.18 -18.35
C CYS A 83 -4.10 9.67 -18.72
N ARG A 84 -3.96 10.57 -17.73
CA ARG A 84 -3.91 12.02 -17.98
C ARG A 84 -2.81 12.41 -18.97
N MET A 85 -1.60 11.88 -18.82
CA MET A 85 -0.49 12.16 -19.74
C MET A 85 -0.74 11.65 -21.18
N LYS A 86 -1.60 10.63 -21.35
CA LYS A 86 -1.98 10.08 -22.65
C LYS A 86 -3.29 10.66 -23.20
N GLY A 87 -3.87 11.66 -22.54
CA GLY A 87 -5.15 12.24 -22.93
C GLY A 87 -6.34 11.27 -22.78
N ALA A 88 -6.22 10.32 -21.85
CA ALA A 88 -7.19 9.27 -21.63
C ALA A 88 -7.86 9.41 -20.25
N GLU A 89 -9.11 8.95 -20.14
CA GLU A 89 -9.82 8.88 -18.86
C GLU A 89 -9.60 7.51 -18.20
N PRO A 90 -9.32 7.45 -16.88
CA PRO A 90 -9.07 6.19 -16.18
C PRO A 90 -10.35 5.40 -15.86
N LEU A 91 -11.53 6.01 -16.06
CA LEU A 91 -12.84 5.40 -15.83
C LEU A 91 -13.71 5.67 -17.06
N PRO A 92 -14.56 4.72 -17.48
CA PRO A 92 -14.70 3.34 -17.00
C PRO A 92 -13.50 2.44 -17.38
N PRO A 93 -13.36 1.23 -16.80
CA PRO A 93 -12.27 0.32 -17.18
C PRO A 93 -12.34 -0.08 -18.66
N SER A 94 -11.25 0.17 -19.40
CA SER A 94 -11.04 -0.36 -20.76
C SER A 94 -9.92 -1.41 -20.73
N PRO A 95 -10.20 -2.67 -21.13
CA PRO A 95 -9.16 -3.70 -21.26
C PRO A 95 -8.03 -3.32 -22.23
N GLU A 96 -8.35 -2.58 -23.29
CA GLU A 96 -7.40 -2.07 -24.28
C GLU A 96 -6.45 -1.05 -23.64
N MET A 97 -7.00 -0.08 -22.90
CA MET A 97 -6.21 0.93 -22.19
C MET A 97 -5.30 0.30 -21.14
N ILE A 98 -5.79 -0.71 -20.42
CA ILE A 98 -4.99 -1.45 -19.44
C ILE A 98 -3.89 -2.23 -20.15
N GLY A 99 -4.17 -2.85 -21.30
CA GLY A 99 -3.14 -3.47 -22.14
C GLY A 99 -2.04 -2.49 -22.54
N LEU A 100 -2.40 -1.30 -23.00
CA LEU A 100 -1.43 -0.23 -23.34
C LEU A 100 -0.60 0.20 -22.14
N TYR A 101 -1.23 0.37 -20.97
CA TYR A 101 -0.54 0.70 -19.74
C TYR A 101 0.48 -0.37 -19.34
N LEU A 102 0.09 -1.66 -19.38
CA LEU A 102 0.99 -2.77 -19.04
C LEU A 102 2.16 -2.87 -20.02
N ALA A 103 1.92 -2.60 -21.30
CA ALA A 103 2.97 -2.58 -22.32
C ALA A 103 3.98 -1.44 -22.06
N ASP A 104 3.52 -0.23 -21.73
CA ASP A 104 4.40 0.91 -21.41
C ASP A 104 5.23 0.68 -20.14
N LEU A 105 4.65 0.02 -19.13
CA LEU A 105 5.40 -0.40 -17.93
C LEU A 105 6.49 -1.43 -18.24
N ALA A 106 6.27 -2.30 -19.23
CA ALA A 106 7.21 -3.35 -19.62
C ALA A 106 8.32 -2.84 -20.55
N SER A 107 8.03 -1.87 -21.42
CA SER A 107 9.01 -1.27 -22.32
C SER A 107 9.95 -0.30 -21.61
N GLY A 108 9.47 0.40 -20.57
CA GLY A 108 10.22 1.48 -19.94
C GLY A 108 10.41 2.69 -20.86
N SER A 109 9.46 2.93 -21.77
CA SER A 109 9.51 4.01 -22.77
C SER A 109 9.30 5.42 -22.21
N GLY A 110 9.03 5.54 -20.90
CA GLY A 110 8.88 6.81 -20.20
C GLY A 110 10.12 7.19 -19.38
N PRO A 111 9.99 8.15 -18.44
CA PRO A 111 11.08 8.54 -17.54
C PRO A 111 11.39 7.47 -16.48
N SER A 112 10.62 6.38 -16.44
CA SER A 112 10.79 5.28 -15.49
C SER A 112 11.36 4.04 -16.18
N PRO A 113 12.28 3.31 -15.53
CA PRO A 113 12.81 2.06 -16.07
C PRO A 113 11.71 1.01 -16.22
N ALA A 114 11.94 0.06 -17.13
CA ALA A 114 11.07 -1.10 -17.33
C ALA A 114 10.87 -1.88 -16.01
N LEU A 115 9.62 -2.22 -15.70
CA LEU A 115 9.28 -2.98 -14.51
C LEU A 115 9.41 -4.49 -14.72
N SER A 116 9.71 -5.21 -13.65
CA SER A 116 9.65 -6.67 -13.65
C SER A 116 8.22 -7.17 -13.88
N VAL A 117 8.09 -8.36 -14.46
CA VAL A 117 6.80 -9.04 -14.64
C VAL A 117 6.01 -9.12 -13.33
N SER A 118 6.68 -9.45 -12.22
CA SER A 118 6.05 -9.51 -10.89
C SER A 118 5.51 -8.14 -10.43
N SER A 119 6.22 -7.06 -10.74
CA SER A 119 5.78 -5.69 -10.41
C SER A 119 4.57 -5.27 -11.25
N ILE A 120 4.53 -5.69 -12.52
CA ILE A 120 3.41 -5.45 -13.43
C ILE A 120 2.17 -6.21 -12.96
N ASP A 121 2.29 -7.51 -12.66
CA ASP A 121 1.19 -8.33 -12.12
C ASP A 121 0.67 -7.79 -10.78
N ARG A 122 1.56 -7.26 -9.92
CA ARG A 122 1.19 -6.57 -8.66
C ARG A 122 0.37 -5.32 -8.95
N ARG A 123 0.83 -4.45 -9.86
CA ARG A 123 0.11 -3.23 -10.26
C ARG A 123 -1.28 -3.54 -10.81
N LEU A 124 -1.40 -4.56 -11.66
CA LEU A 124 -2.71 -5.00 -12.17
C LEU A 124 -3.66 -5.44 -11.05
N SER A 125 -3.12 -6.02 -9.97
CA SER A 125 -3.92 -6.38 -8.78
C SER A 125 -4.40 -5.13 -8.06
N GLY A 126 -3.55 -4.12 -7.92
CA GLY A 126 -3.93 -2.82 -7.37
C GLY A 126 -4.99 -2.11 -8.20
N LEU A 127 -4.91 -2.19 -9.53
CA LEU A 127 -5.95 -1.66 -10.42
C LEU A 127 -7.27 -2.40 -10.25
N ALA A 128 -7.26 -3.74 -10.29
CA ALA A 128 -8.47 -4.53 -10.13
C ALA A 128 -9.17 -4.25 -8.80
N TRP A 129 -8.41 -4.15 -7.72
CA TRP A 129 -8.94 -3.74 -6.42
C TRP A 129 -9.53 -2.32 -6.47
N ASN A 130 -8.83 -1.34 -7.04
CA ASN A 130 -9.32 0.04 -7.13
C ASN A 130 -10.57 0.20 -7.99
N TYR A 131 -10.71 -0.55 -9.08
CA TYR A 131 -11.95 -0.57 -9.86
C TYR A 131 -13.10 -1.17 -9.04
N ALA A 132 -12.85 -2.28 -8.33
CA ALA A 132 -13.85 -2.91 -7.47
C ALA A 132 -14.39 -1.96 -6.39
N GLN A 133 -13.50 -1.18 -5.75
CA GLN A 133 -13.89 -0.15 -4.77
C GLN A 133 -14.70 1.01 -5.37
N ARG A 134 -14.79 1.12 -6.70
CA ARG A 134 -15.56 2.14 -7.42
C ARG A 134 -16.77 1.55 -8.14
N GLY A 135 -17.17 0.33 -7.79
CA GLY A 135 -18.31 -0.37 -8.40
C GLY A 135 -18.05 -0.95 -9.79
N PHE A 136 -16.81 -0.94 -10.27
CA PHE A 136 -16.44 -1.49 -11.58
C PHE A 136 -15.73 -2.84 -11.44
N SER A 137 -15.95 -3.75 -12.40
CA SER A 137 -15.19 -5.00 -12.48
C SER A 137 -14.08 -4.89 -13.53
N LEU A 138 -12.84 -5.22 -13.13
CA LEU A 138 -11.74 -5.43 -14.07
C LEU A 138 -11.48 -6.94 -14.23
N ASP A 139 -11.94 -7.52 -15.34
CA ASP A 139 -11.63 -8.91 -15.66
C ASP A 139 -10.20 -9.07 -16.18
N ARG A 140 -9.31 -9.58 -15.33
CA ARG A 140 -7.91 -9.88 -15.68
C ARG A 140 -7.79 -10.99 -16.73
N LYS A 141 -8.81 -11.83 -16.87
CA LYS A 141 -8.86 -12.91 -17.87
C LYS A 141 -9.38 -12.41 -19.22
N ASN A 142 -9.79 -11.13 -19.31
CA ASN A 142 -10.12 -10.51 -20.58
C ASN A 142 -8.99 -10.75 -21.60
N ARG A 143 -9.38 -11.14 -22.81
CA ARG A 143 -8.45 -11.54 -23.88
C ARG A 143 -7.35 -10.49 -24.14
N HIS A 144 -7.68 -9.20 -24.14
CA HIS A 144 -6.68 -8.14 -24.38
C HIS A 144 -5.61 -8.10 -23.29
N ILE A 145 -6.02 -8.07 -22.02
CA ILE A 145 -5.11 -8.03 -20.86
C ILE A 145 -4.28 -9.31 -20.81
N ALA A 146 -4.93 -10.47 -20.95
CA ALA A 146 -4.26 -11.77 -20.89
C ALA A 146 -3.23 -11.96 -22.01
N THR A 147 -3.55 -11.51 -23.24
CA THR A 147 -2.63 -11.61 -24.39
C THR A 147 -1.41 -10.72 -24.22
N VAL A 148 -1.60 -9.47 -23.78
CA VAL A 148 -0.50 -8.54 -23.52
C VAL A 148 0.40 -9.07 -22.40
N LEU A 149 -0.17 -9.52 -21.27
CA LEU A 149 0.60 -10.11 -20.18
C LEU A 149 1.37 -11.36 -20.61
N ALA A 150 0.76 -12.23 -21.42
CA ALA A 150 1.45 -13.40 -21.94
C ALA A 150 2.65 -13.02 -22.81
N GLY A 151 2.52 -11.97 -23.64
CA GLY A 151 3.63 -11.40 -24.40
C GLY A 151 4.74 -10.84 -23.52
N ILE A 152 4.38 -10.04 -22.51
CA ILE A 152 5.33 -9.47 -21.53
C ILE A 152 6.06 -10.60 -20.80
N LYS A 153 5.34 -11.62 -20.33
CA LYS A 153 5.91 -12.80 -19.66
C LYS A 153 6.89 -13.53 -20.57
N ARG A 154 6.51 -13.80 -21.82
CA ARG A 154 7.38 -14.50 -22.76
C ARG A 154 8.68 -13.75 -23.05
N ARG A 155 8.64 -12.41 -23.12
CA ARG A 155 9.80 -11.58 -23.47
C ARG A 155 10.67 -11.17 -22.28
N HIS A 156 10.06 -10.96 -21.12
CA HIS A 156 10.73 -10.31 -19.98
C HIS A 156 10.71 -11.13 -18.69
N ALA A 157 10.07 -12.30 -18.65
CA ALA A 157 10.16 -13.15 -17.47
C ALA A 157 11.61 -13.61 -17.28
N ARG A 158 12.09 -13.44 -16.06
CA ARG A 158 13.39 -13.91 -15.60
C ARG A 158 13.14 -14.72 -14.33
N PRO A 159 13.92 -15.79 -14.08
CA PRO A 159 13.90 -16.46 -12.78
C PRO A 159 14.07 -15.44 -11.65
N PRO A 160 13.34 -15.57 -10.53
CA PRO A 160 13.56 -14.73 -9.36
C PRO A 160 15.03 -14.78 -8.95
N VAL A 161 15.64 -13.63 -8.69
CA VAL A 161 16.99 -13.57 -8.13
C VAL A 161 16.92 -14.08 -6.70
N GLN A 162 17.40 -15.31 -6.50
CA GLN A 162 17.59 -15.86 -5.16
C GLN A 162 18.92 -15.34 -4.63
N LYS A 163 18.89 -14.82 -3.39
CA LYS A 163 20.11 -14.46 -2.67
C LYS A 163 20.73 -15.73 -2.10
N GLU A 164 22.06 -15.78 -2.02
CA GLU A 164 22.75 -16.86 -1.33
C GLU A 164 22.28 -16.92 0.12
N ALA A 165 22.11 -18.15 0.61
CA ALA A 165 21.69 -18.38 1.98
C ALA A 165 22.85 -17.98 2.91
N ILE A 166 22.53 -17.13 3.90
CA ILE A 166 23.44 -16.85 5.00
C ILE A 166 23.47 -18.08 5.90
N LEU A 167 24.66 -18.54 6.27
CA LEU A 167 24.87 -19.66 7.18
C LEU A 167 25.13 -19.17 8.62
N ALA A 168 25.13 -20.10 9.58
CA ALA A 168 25.35 -19.77 10.99
C ALA A 168 26.73 -19.15 11.22
N GLU A 169 27.75 -19.67 10.51
CA GLU A 169 29.11 -19.13 10.53
C GLU A 169 29.20 -17.69 10.01
N ASP A 170 28.42 -17.34 8.98
CA ASP A 170 28.35 -15.98 8.48
C ASP A 170 27.75 -15.03 9.52
N ILE A 171 26.68 -15.44 10.20
CA ILE A 171 26.07 -14.67 11.29
C ILE A 171 27.05 -14.46 12.43
N LEU A 172 27.78 -15.51 12.85
CA LEU A 172 28.78 -15.40 13.90
C LEU A 172 29.91 -14.44 13.49
N ALA A 173 30.36 -14.49 12.24
CA ALA A 173 31.35 -13.55 11.72
C ALA A 173 30.82 -12.10 11.71
N MET A 174 29.59 -11.86 11.24
CA MET A 174 28.95 -10.54 11.26
C MET A 174 28.86 -10.00 12.69
N VAL A 175 28.34 -10.82 13.61
CA VAL A 175 28.19 -10.49 15.02
C VAL A 175 29.54 -10.16 15.66
N ALA A 176 30.61 -10.87 15.33
CA ALA A 176 31.95 -10.61 15.85
C ALA A 176 32.48 -9.21 15.49
N THR A 177 32.02 -8.61 14.38
CA THR A 177 32.40 -7.23 13.99
C THR A 177 31.64 -6.14 14.74
N ILE A 178 30.56 -6.48 15.45
CA ILE A 178 29.68 -5.51 16.12
C ILE A 178 30.14 -5.32 17.57
N PRO A 179 30.35 -4.07 18.04
CA PRO A 179 30.79 -3.78 19.41
C PRO A 179 29.74 -4.13 20.49
N PHE A 180 30.14 -4.06 21.75
CA PHE A 180 29.29 -4.31 22.93
C PHE A 180 28.71 -3.02 23.56
N ASP A 181 28.50 -1.98 22.76
CA ASP A 181 27.73 -0.81 23.19
C ASP A 181 26.22 -1.05 23.01
N LEU A 182 25.37 -0.12 23.46
CA LEU A 182 23.92 -0.31 23.40
C LEU A 182 23.40 -0.55 21.97
N ARG A 183 23.97 0.13 20.98
CA ARG A 183 23.60 -0.06 19.56
C ARG A 183 24.06 -1.41 19.06
N GLY A 184 25.28 -1.79 19.39
CA GLY A 184 25.84 -3.08 19.00
C GLY A 184 25.10 -4.25 19.63
N LEU A 185 24.72 -4.17 20.90
CA LEU A 185 23.88 -5.18 21.56
C LEU A 185 22.52 -5.34 20.86
N ARG A 186 21.88 -4.22 20.48
CA ARG A 186 20.63 -4.25 19.70
C ARG A 186 20.83 -4.93 18.35
N ASP A 187 21.84 -4.52 17.60
CA ASP A 187 22.07 -5.03 16.24
C ASP A 187 22.46 -6.53 16.27
N ARG A 188 23.23 -6.94 17.28
CA ARG A 188 23.51 -8.36 17.59
C ARG A 188 22.23 -9.13 17.88
N ALA A 189 21.34 -8.61 18.74
CA ALA A 189 20.07 -9.26 19.05
C ALA A 189 19.19 -9.42 17.81
N ILE A 190 19.11 -8.38 16.96
CA ILE A 190 18.36 -8.41 15.69
C ILE A 190 18.89 -9.51 14.77
N LEU A 191 20.22 -9.61 14.59
CA LEU A 191 20.82 -10.63 13.74
C LEU A 191 20.61 -12.05 14.28
N LEU A 192 20.85 -12.25 15.58
CA LEU A 192 20.74 -13.57 16.21
C LEU A 192 19.30 -14.06 16.26
N LEU A 193 18.35 -13.22 16.71
CA LEU A 193 16.92 -13.60 16.73
C LEU A 193 16.36 -13.75 15.32
N GLY A 194 16.72 -12.84 14.42
CA GLY A 194 16.28 -12.88 13.02
C GLY A 194 16.71 -14.17 12.32
N TYR A 195 17.98 -14.57 12.52
CA TYR A 195 18.51 -15.80 11.94
C TYR A 195 17.94 -17.05 12.62
N ALA A 196 18.05 -17.16 13.95
CA ALA A 196 17.69 -18.38 14.68
C ALA A 196 16.18 -18.66 14.63
N GLY A 197 15.34 -17.62 14.65
CA GLY A 197 13.89 -17.75 14.53
C GLY A 197 13.34 -17.74 13.10
N GLY A 198 14.19 -17.53 12.09
CA GLY A 198 13.76 -17.37 10.70
C GLY A 198 12.77 -16.20 10.53
N LEU A 199 12.97 -15.12 11.28
CA LEU A 199 12.00 -14.04 11.41
C LEU A 199 12.10 -13.05 10.26
N ARG A 200 10.95 -12.57 9.81
CA ARG A 200 10.86 -11.44 8.90
C ARG A 200 11.13 -10.15 9.68
N ARG A 201 11.69 -9.14 9.00
CA ARG A 201 11.92 -7.80 9.56
C ARG A 201 10.71 -7.24 10.33
N SER A 202 9.51 -7.40 9.78
CA SER A 202 8.29 -6.90 10.43
C SER A 202 7.97 -7.62 11.74
N GLU A 203 8.30 -8.91 11.84
CA GLU A 203 8.11 -9.68 13.07
C GLU A 203 9.11 -9.23 14.14
N ILE A 204 10.37 -8.96 13.75
CA ILE A 204 11.40 -8.47 14.68
C ILE A 204 11.03 -7.11 15.26
N VAL A 205 10.56 -6.18 14.42
CA VAL A 205 10.23 -4.81 14.84
C VAL A 205 8.96 -4.74 15.69
N SER A 206 8.09 -5.75 15.61
CA SER A 206 6.84 -5.82 16.37
C SER A 206 6.93 -6.66 17.65
N LEU A 207 8.13 -7.12 18.02
CA LEU A 207 8.36 -7.89 19.24
C LEU A 207 8.49 -6.98 20.46
N ASP A 208 7.66 -7.26 21.45
CA ASP A 208 7.70 -6.64 22.76
C ASP A 208 8.42 -7.52 23.80
N VAL A 209 8.82 -6.91 24.93
CA VAL A 209 9.45 -7.64 26.03
C VAL A 209 8.41 -8.46 26.80
N HIS A 210 7.19 -7.92 26.95
CA HIS A 210 6.06 -8.63 27.51
C HIS A 210 4.84 -8.50 26.62
N LYS A 211 3.89 -9.39 26.87
CA LYS A 211 2.60 -9.38 26.18
C LYS A 211 1.87 -8.06 26.45
N ASP A 212 1.38 -7.45 25.37
CA ASP A 212 0.59 -6.22 25.38
C ASP A 212 1.34 -4.97 25.93
N ASP A 213 2.68 -4.95 25.86
CA ASP A 213 3.49 -3.78 26.25
C ASP A 213 3.20 -2.56 25.37
N THR A 214 2.91 -2.78 24.08
CA THR A 214 2.62 -1.71 23.12
C THR A 214 1.28 -1.91 22.41
N PRO A 215 0.58 -0.82 22.01
CA PRO A 215 -0.68 -0.91 21.27
C PRO A 215 -0.56 -1.63 19.92
N ASP A 216 0.63 -1.60 19.31
CA ASP A 216 0.93 -2.20 18.00
C ASP A 216 1.64 -3.55 18.12
N SER A 217 1.56 -4.20 19.30
CA SER A 217 2.25 -5.46 19.57
C SER A 217 1.92 -6.52 18.52
N GLY A 218 2.96 -6.99 17.83
CA GLY A 218 2.86 -8.11 16.89
C GLY A 218 3.38 -9.41 17.49
N GLY A 219 3.79 -9.40 18.76
CA GLY A 219 4.33 -10.54 19.47
C GLY A 219 5.16 -10.16 20.68
N TRP A 220 5.54 -11.14 21.50
CA TRP A 220 6.42 -10.95 22.64
C TRP A 220 7.47 -12.06 22.74
N ILE A 221 8.51 -11.83 23.54
CA ILE A 221 9.60 -12.77 23.79
C ILE A 221 9.69 -13.17 25.27
N GLU A 222 9.82 -14.46 25.53
CA GLU A 222 10.11 -15.02 26.85
C GLU A 222 11.52 -15.61 26.83
N ILE A 223 12.41 -15.09 27.68
CA ILE A 223 13.81 -15.51 27.77
C ILE A 223 13.99 -16.49 28.94
N PHE A 224 14.64 -17.61 28.67
CA PHE A 224 14.98 -18.67 29.61
C PHE A 224 16.51 -18.86 29.66
N ASP A 225 17.01 -19.54 30.70
CA ASP A 225 18.45 -19.80 30.88
C ASP A 225 19.12 -20.47 29.66
N LYS A 226 18.37 -21.27 28.89
CA LYS A 226 18.87 -22.01 27.72
C LYS A 226 18.31 -21.54 26.38
N GLY A 227 17.49 -20.49 26.33
CA GLY A 227 16.87 -20.10 25.06
C GLY A 227 15.77 -19.06 25.19
N ALA A 228 14.95 -18.94 24.16
CA ALA A 228 13.80 -18.05 24.14
C ALA A 228 12.59 -18.69 23.46
N LEU A 229 11.39 -18.29 23.86
CA LEU A 229 10.13 -18.56 23.17
C LEU A 229 9.58 -17.24 22.65
N LEU A 230 9.28 -17.19 21.36
CA LEU A 230 8.66 -16.02 20.73
C LEU A 230 7.23 -16.37 20.34
N THR A 231 6.27 -15.57 20.79
CA THR A 231 4.87 -15.67 20.36
C THR A 231 4.59 -14.54 19.38
N LEU A 232 4.21 -14.87 18.14
CA LEU A 232 4.11 -13.93 17.03
C LEU A 232 2.71 -13.98 16.40
N ASN A 233 2.14 -12.82 16.11
CA ASN A 233 0.91 -12.67 15.36
C ASN A 233 1.20 -12.70 13.85
N ALA A 234 1.02 -13.86 13.22
CA ALA A 234 1.17 -14.00 11.78
C ALA A 234 -0.17 -13.74 11.06
N LYS A 235 -0.11 -13.59 9.74
CA LYS A 235 -1.31 -13.38 8.89
C LYS A 235 -2.39 -14.47 9.07
N THR A 236 -1.98 -15.68 9.42
CA THR A 236 -2.89 -16.84 9.61
C THR A 236 -3.21 -17.10 11.07
N GLY A 237 -2.85 -16.19 11.98
CA GLY A 237 -3.03 -16.33 13.42
C GLY A 237 -1.70 -16.41 14.16
N TRP A 238 -1.80 -16.67 15.46
CA TRP A 238 -0.66 -16.74 16.37
C TRP A 238 0.20 -17.99 16.10
N ARG A 239 1.52 -17.84 16.19
CA ARG A 239 2.49 -18.93 16.12
C ARG A 239 3.57 -18.75 17.18
N GLU A 240 4.16 -19.88 17.57
CA GLU A 240 5.29 -19.91 18.48
C GLU A 240 6.58 -20.28 17.74
N VAL A 241 7.69 -19.69 18.16
CA VAL A 241 9.03 -19.96 17.63
C VAL A 241 9.98 -20.17 18.80
N GLU A 242 10.55 -21.37 18.89
CA GLU A 242 11.55 -21.70 19.90
C GLU A 242 12.95 -21.45 19.38
N ILE A 243 13.77 -20.79 20.20
CA ILE A 243 15.19 -20.54 19.93
C ILE A 243 16.00 -21.13 21.07
N GLY A 244 16.86 -22.12 20.79
CA GLY A 244 17.80 -22.68 21.77
C GLY A 244 17.20 -23.58 22.85
N ARG A 245 15.88 -23.78 22.90
CA ARG A 245 15.22 -24.70 23.85
C ARG A 245 15.48 -26.18 23.48
N GLY A 246 16.72 -26.64 23.64
CA GLY A 246 17.06 -28.08 23.61
C GLY A 246 17.44 -28.67 22.24
N SER A 247 18.18 -27.95 21.41
CA SER A 247 19.01 -28.55 20.34
C SER A 247 20.27 -29.18 20.91
#